data_AF-A0A7T8JXC6-F1
#
_entry.id   AF-A0A7T8JXC6-F1
#
_cell.length_a   1.000
_cell.length_b   1.000
_cell.length_c   1.000
_cell.angle_alpha   90.00
_cell.angle_beta   90.00
_cell.angle_gamma   90.00
#
_symmetry.space_group_name_H-M   'P 1'
#
loop_
_entity.id
_entity.type
_entity.pdbx_description
1 polymer ?
#
loop_
_entity_poly.entity_id
_entity_poly.type
_entity_poly.pdbx_seq_one_letter_code
_entity_poly.pdbx_strand_id
1 'polypeptide(L)' 'MRWSREERAFAVEAYFSNHQSVIATQRSFRTHFNVAPRGLFRTGSQSLHGSKRSEKPGVQHNKEFV' A
#
# COMPACT_ATOMS: atom_id res chain seq x y z
N MET A 1 20.22 2.88 -6.22
CA MET A 1 18.92 2.20 -6.43
C MET A 1 18.56 2.33 -7.89
N ARG A 2 18.43 1.21 -8.60
CA ARG A 2 17.99 1.16 -9.99
C ARG A 2 16.65 0.45 -9.98
N TRP A 3 15.58 1.14 -10.36
CA TRP A 3 14.26 0.50 -10.41
C TRP A 3 14.23 -0.59 -11.47
N SER A 4 13.62 -1.72 -11.16
CA SER A 4 13.30 -2.78 -12.11
C SER A 4 12.28 -2.29 -13.14
N ARG A 5 12.11 -3.03 -14.25
CA ARG A 5 11.08 -2.71 -15.25
C ARG A 5 9.67 -2.81 -14.65
N GLU A 6 9.46 -3.79 -13.79
CA GLU A 6 8.18 -4.05 -13.11
C GLU A 6 7.84 -2.94 -12.12
N GLU A 7 8.81 -2.48 -11.32
CA GLU A 7 8.61 -1.37 -10.38
C GLU A 7 8.21 -0.09 -11.11
N ARG A 8 8.80 0.18 -12.27
CA ARG A 8 8.44 1.35 -13.11
C ARG A 8 7.04 1.22 -13.69
N ALA A 9 6.69 0.06 -14.25
CA ALA A 9 5.37 -0.18 -14.82
C ALA A 9 4.28 0.01 -13.75
N PHE A 10 4.45 -0.65 -12.59
CA PHE A 10 3.53 -0.54 -11.47
C PHE A 10 3.35 0.90 -11.00
N ALA A 11 4.43 1.67 -10.88
CA ALA A 11 4.35 3.06 -10.43
C ALA A 11 3.51 3.95 -11.37
N VAL A 12 3.63 3.74 -12.68
CA VAL A 12 2.86 4.49 -13.69
C VAL A 12 1.39 4.07 -13.65
N GLU A 13 1.10 2.77 -13.65
CA GLU A 13 -0.27 2.26 -13.59
C GLU A 13 -0.99 2.66 -12.31
N ALA A 14 -0.30 2.56 -11.17
CA ALA A 14 -0.83 2.96 -9.87
C ALA A 14 -1.08 4.48 -9.81
N TYR A 15 -0.28 5.30 -10.49
CA TYR A 15 -0.49 6.76 -10.53
C TYR A 15 -1.80 7.14 -11.22
N PHE A 16 -2.06 6.58 -12.41
CA PHE A 16 -3.30 6.84 -13.13
C PHE A 16 -4.51 6.22 -12.43
N SER A 17 -4.37 5.02 -11.87
CA SER A 17 -5.45 4.34 -11.13
C SER A 17 -5.83 5.08 -9.84
N ASN A 18 -4.91 5.85 -9.25
CA ASN A 18 -5.13 6.62 -8.04
C ASN A 18 -5.47 8.11 -8.31
N HIS A 19 -6.09 8.42 -9.44
CA HIS A 19 -6.49 9.79 -9.81
C HIS A 19 -5.31 10.77 -9.76
N GLN A 20 -4.13 10.34 -10.20
CA GLN A 20 -2.91 11.19 -10.23
C GLN A 20 -2.42 11.61 -8.82
N SER A 21 -2.82 10.89 -7.77
CA SER A 21 -2.36 11.13 -6.40
C SER A 21 -1.03 10.43 -6.11
N VAL A 22 0.02 11.23 -5.88
CA VAL A 22 1.35 10.73 -5.52
C VAL A 22 1.33 9.98 -4.18
N ILE A 23 0.58 10.48 -3.20
CA ILE A 23 0.51 9.87 -1.86
C ILE A 23 -0.15 8.49 -1.91
N ALA A 24 -1.26 8.35 -2.64
CA ALA A 24 -1.92 7.06 -2.82
C ALA A 24 -1.02 6.08 -3.58
N THR A 25 -0.36 6.54 -4.65
CA THR A 25 0.62 5.75 -5.42
C THR A 25 1.75 5.23 -4.55
N GLN A 26 2.33 6.09 -3.70
CA GLN A 26 3.39 5.69 -2.77
C GLN A 26 2.89 4.65 -1.76
N ARG A 27 1.67 4.79 -1.23
CA ARG A 27 1.08 3.78 -0.32
C ARG A 27 0.93 2.44 -1.03
N SER A 28 0.31 2.42 -2.21
CA SER A 28 0.13 1.21 -3.01
C SER A 28 1.47 0.55 -3.35
N PHE A 29 2.47 1.33 -3.78
CA PHE A 29 3.80 0.83 -4.08
C PHE A 29 4.47 0.19 -2.86
N ARG A 30 4.41 0.86 -1.70
CA ARG A 30 5.02 0.36 -0.47
C ARG A 30 4.34 -0.91 0.02
N THR A 31 3.02 -1.01 -0.10
CA THR A 31 2.27 -2.23 0.21
C THR A 31 2.61 -3.36 -0.75
N HIS A 32 2.66 -3.09 -2.06
CA HIS A 32 2.93 -4.09 -3.09
C HIS A 32 4.35 -4.68 -3.00
N PHE A 33 5.36 -3.83 -2.80
CA PHE A 33 6.77 -4.24 -2.73
C PHE A 33 7.29 -4.44 -1.29
N ASN A 34 6.39 -4.46 -0.30
CA ASN A 34 6.71 -4.61 1.12
C ASN A 34 7.85 -3.66 1.59
N VAL A 35 7.82 -2.41 1.13
CA VAL A 35 8.85 -1.42 1.45
C VAL A 35 8.63 -0.91 2.88
N ALA A 36 9.54 -1.29 3.78
CA ALA A 36 9.49 -0.89 5.18
C ALA A 36 9.49 0.65 5.35
N PRO A 37 8.81 1.20 6.37
CA PRO A 37 8.96 2.60 6.77
C PRO A 37 10.43 2.91 7.01
N ARG A 38 10.97 3.95 6.37
CA ARG A 38 12.30 4.45 6.72
C ARG A 38 12.17 5.21 8.02
N GLY A 39 12.29 4.48 9.14
CA GLY A 39 12.18 5.03 10.49
C GLY A 39 11.47 4.10 11.46
N LEU A 40 12.04 2.94 11.77
CA LEU A 40 12.19 2.62 13.19
C LEU A 40 13.59 3.05 13.58
N PHE A 41 13.70 4.19 14.25
CA PHE A 41 14.75 4.29 15.26
C PHE A 41 14.50 3.10 16.20
N ARG A 42 15.37 2.09 16.15
CA ARG A 42 15.38 1.02 17.16
C ARG A 42 15.81 1.66 18.48
N THR A 43 14.91 2.37 19.15
CA THR A 43 14.97 2.56 20.59
C THR A 43 14.24 1.37 21.18
N GLY A 44 14.94 0.57 21.98
CA GLY A 44 14.40 -0.63 22.61
C GLY A 44 13.13 -0.35 23.43
N SER A 45 12.41 -1.44 23.69
CA SER A 45 11.30 -1.59 24.63
C SER A 45 10.01 -0.80 24.35
N GLN A 46 8.99 -1.47 23.81
CA GLN A 46 7.97 -2.10 24.64
C GLN A 46 7.01 -2.95 23.79
N SER A 47 6.92 -4.22 24.19
CA SER A 47 5.81 -5.10 23.91
C SER A 47 4.54 -4.52 24.54
N LEU A 48 3.48 -4.30 23.76
CA LEU A 48 2.11 -4.36 24.25
C LEU A 48 1.16 -4.79 23.14
N HIS A 49 0.61 -5.98 23.36
CA HIS A 49 -0.78 -6.39 23.11
C HIS A 49 -1.33 -6.35 21.68
N GLY A 50 -1.78 -7.53 21.28
CA GLY A 50 -2.23 -7.81 19.92
C GLY A 50 -3.46 -7.06 19.48
N SER A 51 -3.64 -7.04 18.17
CA SER A 51 -4.96 -6.88 17.57
C SER A 51 -4.99 -7.72 16.30
N LYS A 52 -5.69 -8.85 16.37
CA LYS A 52 -5.99 -9.67 15.20
C LYS A 52 -6.85 -8.85 14.25
N ARG A 53 -6.28 -8.37 13.14
CA ARG A 53 -7.12 -7.84 12.07
C ARG A 53 -7.64 -9.02 11.27
N SER A 54 -8.88 -9.38 11.60
CA SER A 54 -9.72 -10.36 10.92
C SER A 54 -9.72 -10.15 9.40
N GLU A 55 -9.54 -11.24 8.66
CA GLU A 55 -10.08 -11.37 7.30
C GLU A 55 -11.56 -10.96 7.28
N LYS A 56 -11.93 -10.12 6.31
CA LYS A 56 -13.31 -10.05 5.83
C LYS A 56 -13.29 -10.23 4.31
N PRO A 57 -13.89 -11.30 3.78
CA PRO A 57 -14.11 -11.42 2.35
C PRO A 57 -15.30 -10.55 1.93
N GLY A 58 -15.17 -9.96 0.74
CA GLY A 58 -16.20 -9.49 -0.20
C GLY A 58 -17.50 -8.86 0.31
N VAL A 59 -17.77 -7.62 -0.14
CA VAL A 59 -19.02 -7.25 -0.83
C VAL A 59 -18.69 -6.17 -1.87
N GLN A 60 -18.74 -6.52 -3.16
CA GLN A 60 -18.95 -5.55 -4.23
C GLN A 60 -20.44 -5.18 -4.19
N HIS A 61 -20.74 -3.89 -4.05
CA HIS A 61 -22.07 -3.40 -4.35
C HIS A 61 -21.98 -2.50 -5.60
N ASN A 62 -22.69 -2.97 -6.61
CA ASN A 62 -22.75 -2.45 -7.96
C ASN A 62 -23.27 -1.01 -7.95
N LYS A 63 -22.62 -0.13 -8.73
CA LYS A 63 -23.17 1.18 -9.03
C LYS A 63 -24.15 0.99 -10.19
N GLU A 64 -25.44 1.04 -9.88
CA GLU A 64 -26.50 1.21 -10.87
C GLU A 64 -26.22 2.46 -11.70
N PHE A 65 -26.12 2.27 -13.01
CA PHE A 65 -26.31 3.31 -14.01
C PHE A 65 -27.76 3.21 -14.48
N VAL A 66 -28.57 4.22 -14.16
CA VAL A 66 -29.71 4.67 -14.96
C VAL A 66 -29.59 6.17 -15.08
#